data_AF-A0A1M7FQH9-F1
#
_entry.id   AF-A0A1M7FQH9-F1
#
_cell.length_a   1.000
_cell.length_b   1.000
_cell.length_c   1.000
_cell.angle_alpha   90.00
_cell.angle_beta   90.00
_cell.angle_gamma   90.00
#
_symmetry.space_group_name_H-M   'P 1'
#
loop_
_entity.id
_entity.type
_entity.pdbx_description
1 polymer ?
#
loop_
_entity_poly.entity_id
_entity_poly.type
_entity_poly.pdbx_seq_one_letter_code
_entity_poly.pdbx_strand_id
1 'polypeptide(L)' 'MKIGRIPLVSIVLLVISLISFTSKYLFPSAHLSLKPYFDGALVGAMLVFGLYYANIYVTAWMNNRKETNELKKNSVS' A
#
# COMPACT_ATOMS: atom_id res chain seq x y z
N MET A 1 -11.98 -11.60 -1.59
CA MET A 1 -11.63 -10.33 -2.27
C MET A 1 -10.51 -10.61 -3.27
N LYS A 2 -10.61 -10.13 -4.53
CA LYS A 2 -9.62 -10.41 -5.58
C LYS A 2 -8.22 -10.02 -5.10
N ILE A 3 -7.37 -11.02 -4.92
CA ILE A 3 -5.95 -10.95 -4.52
C ILE A 3 -5.10 -10.08 -5.49
N GLY A 4 -5.68 -9.66 -6.62
CA GLY A 4 -5.01 -8.89 -7.68
C GLY A 4 -4.65 -7.42 -7.39
N ARG A 5 -4.91 -6.86 -6.20
CA ARG A 5 -4.45 -5.48 -5.85
C ARG A 5 -3.13 -5.41 -5.08
N ILE A 6 -2.72 -6.51 -4.44
CA ILE A 6 -1.41 -6.65 -3.79
C ILE A 6 -0.23 -6.54 -4.79
N PRO A 7 -0.30 -7.09 -6.03
CA PRO A 7 0.79 -6.99 -7.00
C PRO A 7 1.13 -5.53 -7.35
N LEU A 8 0.12 -4.66 -7.38
CA LEU A 8 0.26 -3.28 -7.85
C LEU A 8 1.11 -2.44 -6.89
N VAL A 9 0.94 -2.66 -5.59
CA VAL A 9 1.76 -2.04 -4.53
C VAL A 9 3.23 -2.42 -4.68
N SER A 10 3.49 -3.72 -4.82
CA SER A 10 4.85 -4.24 -4.99
C SER A 10 5.51 -3.73 -6.27
N ILE A 11 4.77 -3.63 -7.38
CA ILE A 11 5.27 -3.11 -8.66
C ILE A 11 5.71 -1.64 -8.50
N VAL A 12 4.90 -0.80 -7.85
CA VAL A 12 5.23 0.63 -7.66
C VAL A 12 6.50 0.80 -6.82
N LEU A 13 6.63 0.04 -5.72
CA LEU A 13 7.85 0.06 -4.89
C LEU A 13 9.08 -0.43 -5.66
N LEU A 14 8.91 -1.47 -6.47
CA LEU A 14 9.99 -2.04 -7.29
C LEU A 14 10.46 -1.03 -8.34
N VAL A 15 9.54 -0.31 -9.00
CA VAL A 15 9.86 0.75 -9.96
C VAL A 15 10.61 1.91 -9.30
N ILE A 16 10.15 2.40 -8.16
CA ILE A 16 10.83 3.49 -7.43
C ILE A 16 12.25 3.06 -7.02
N SER A 17 12.40 1.82 -6.53
CA SER A 17 13.69 1.25 -6.15
C SER A 17 14.63 1.12 -7.36
N LEU A 18 14.12 0.65 -8.51
CA LEU A 18 14.90 0.52 -9.74
C LEU A 18 15.40 1.89 -10.23
N ILE A 19 14.52 2.90 -10.26
CA ILE A 19 14.88 4.24 -10.71
C ILE A 19 15.91 4.87 -9.76
N SER A 20 15.75 4.70 -8.45
CA SER A 20 16.71 5.19 -7.47
C SER A 20 18.08 4.50 -7.62
N PHE A 21 18.09 3.18 -7.84
CA PHE A 21 19.32 2.41 -8.06
C PHE A 21 20.04 2.83 -9.35
N THR A 22 19.30 2.91 -10.47
CA THR A 22 19.82 3.35 -11.77
C THR A 22 20.34 4.78 -11.71
N SER A 23 19.63 5.69 -11.03
CA SER A 23 20.06 7.08 -10.87
C SER A 23 21.36 7.19 -10.07
N LYS A 24 21.52 6.38 -9.02
CA LYS A 24 22.74 6.33 -8.21
C LYS A 24 23.95 5.84 -9.00
N TYR A 25 23.76 4.87 -9.90
CA TYR A 25 24.85 4.24 -10.66
C TYR A 25 25.23 5.01 -11.93
N LEU A 26 24.25 5.52 -12.69
CA LEU A 26 24.50 6.19 -13.98
C LEU A 26 24.71 7.71 -13.82
N PHE A 27 24.08 8.35 -12.84
CA PHE A 27 24.10 9.82 -12.69
C PHE A 27 24.28 10.25 -11.22
N PRO A 28 25.43 9.96 -10.59
CA PRO A 28 25.67 10.23 -9.18
C PRO A 28 25.57 11.71 -8.79
N SER A 29 25.93 12.62 -9.70
CA SER A 29 25.81 14.08 -9.50
C SER A 29 24.35 14.56 -9.50
N ALA A 30 23.49 13.98 -10.34
CA ALA A 30 22.05 14.27 -10.36
C ALA A 30 21.31 13.56 -9.22
N HIS A 31 21.80 12.40 -8.76
CA HIS A 31 21.20 11.66 -7.65
C HIS A 31 21.18 12.48 -6.35
N LEU A 32 22.22 13.26 -6.07
CA LEU A 32 22.28 14.13 -4.89
C LEU A 32 21.18 15.21 -4.87
N SER A 33 20.83 15.78 -6.02
CA SER A 33 19.75 16.77 -6.13
C SER A 33 18.36 16.13 -6.21
N LEU A 34 18.26 14.93 -6.79
CA LEU A 34 17.01 14.19 -6.96
C LEU A 34 16.63 13.34 -5.73
N LYS A 35 17.56 13.10 -4.81
CA LYS A 35 17.36 12.33 -3.57
C LYS A 35 16.08 12.74 -2.80
N PRO A 36 15.75 14.03 -2.61
CA PRO A 36 14.54 14.43 -1.89
C PRO A 36 13.26 14.00 -2.62
N TYR A 37 13.27 13.96 -3.95
CA TYR A 37 12.13 13.52 -4.74
C TYR A 37 11.92 12.00 -4.64
N PHE A 38 13.00 11.23 -4.62
CA PHE A 38 12.94 9.79 -4.41
C PHE A 38 12.47 9.45 -2.99
N ASP A 39 13.07 10.08 -1.97
CA ASP A 39 12.66 9.89 -0.57
C ASP A 39 11.20 10.33 -0.37
N GLY A 40 10.81 11.47 -0.95
CA GLY A 40 9.42 11.97 -0.91
C GLY A 40 8.43 11.04 -1.61
N ALA A 41 8.78 10.48 -2.77
CA ALA A 41 7.95 9.52 -3.48
C ALA A 41 7.78 8.22 -2.69
N LEU A 42 8.85 7.76 -2.01
CA LEU A 42 8.82 6.57 -1.16
C LEU A 42 7.92 6.76 0.05
N VAL A 43 8.06 7.89 0.76
CA VAL A 43 7.21 8.25 1.91
C VAL A 43 5.76 8.41 1.48
N GLY A 44 5.51 9.10 0.36
CA GLY A 44 4.17 9.26 -0.21
C GLY A 44 3.52 7.92 -0.56
N ALA A 45 4.26 7.03 -1.22
CA ALA A 45 3.80 5.67 -1.52
C ALA A 45 3.49 4.90 -0.23
N MET A 46 4.36 4.98 0.79
CA MET A 46 4.15 4.35 2.09
C MET A 46 2.85 4.81 2.77
N LEU A 47 2.57 6.12 2.75
CA LEU A 47 1.32 6.66 3.30
C LEU A 47 0.09 6.15 2.56
N VAL A 48 0.11 6.20 1.23
CA VAL A 48 -1.01 5.72 0.40
C VAL A 48 -1.26 4.23 0.64
N PHE A 49 -0.21 3.42 0.72
CA PHE A 49 -0.35 2.00 1.04
C PHE A 49 -0.84 1.76 2.46
N GLY A 50 -0.34 2.52 3.45
CA GLY A 50 -0.82 2.44 4.82
C GLY A 50 -2.33 2.71 4.92
N LEU A 51 -2.81 3.77 4.28
CA LEU A 51 -4.24 4.10 4.17
C LEU A 51 -5.03 3.00 3.46
N TYR A 52 -4.48 2.45 2.37
CA TYR A 52 -5.12 1.37 1.63
C TYR A 52 -5.29 0.09 2.47
N TYR A 53 -4.25 -0.33 3.20
CA TYR A 53 -4.32 -1.49 4.10
C TYR A 53 -5.24 -1.24 5.29
N ALA A 54 -5.21 -0.03 5.87
CA ALA A 54 -6.14 0.36 6.93
C ALA A 54 -7.59 0.25 6.46
N ASN A 55 -7.90 0.71 5.24
CA ASN A 55 -9.24 0.60 4.68
C ASN A 55 -9.67 -0.86 4.48
N ILE A 56 -8.79 -1.73 3.97
CA ILE A 56 -9.08 -3.17 3.87
C ILE A 56 -9.40 -3.75 5.25
N TYR A 57 -8.56 -3.45 6.24
CA TYR A 57 -8.73 -3.96 7.59
C TYR A 57 -10.05 -3.49 8.22
N VAL A 58 -10.35 -2.19 8.13
CA VAL A 58 -11.61 -1.60 8.63
C VAL A 58 -12.82 -2.22 7.92
N THR A 59 -12.76 -2.38 6.60
CA THR A 59 -13.83 -3.00 5.82
C THR A 59 -14.06 -4.45 6.25
N ALA A 60 -12.99 -5.23 6.42
CA ALA A 60 -13.07 -6.61 6.89
C ALA A 60 -13.64 -6.69 8.32
N TRP A 61 -13.20 -5.81 9.21
CA TRP A 61 -13.70 -5.72 10.59
C TRP A 61 -15.20 -5.37 10.66
N MET A 62 -15.64 -4.39 9.85
CA MET A 62 -17.04 -4.03 9.76
C MET A 62 -17.91 -5.16 9.20
N ASN A 63 -17.44 -5.87 8.18
CA ASN A 63 -18.16 -7.00 7.60
C ASN A 63 -18.30 -8.16 8.59
N ASN A 64 -17.23 -8.52 9.30
CA ASN A 64 -17.28 -9.58 10.32
C ASN A 64 -18.26 -9.24 11.46
N ARG A 65 -18.36 -7.96 11.87
CA ARG A 65 -19.36 -7.52 12.86
C ARG A 65 -20.79 -7.65 12.35
N LYS A 66 -21.04 -7.34 11.07
CA LYS A 66 -22.37 -7.49 10.47
C LYS A 66 -22.78 -8.96 10.41
N GLU A 67 -21.91 -9.83 9.89
CA GLU A 67 -22.18 -11.28 9.82
C GLU A 67 -22.43 -11.89 11.20
N THR A 68 -21.67 -11.48 12.22
CA THR A 68 -21.86 -11.95 13.61
C THR A 68 -23.22 -11.54 14.18
N ASN A 69 -23.69 -10.32 13.88
CA ASN A 69 -24.98 -9.83 14.35
C ASN A 69 -26.16 -10.51 13.63
N GLU A 70 -26.01 -10.84 12.35
CA GLU A 70 -27.03 -11.57 11.58
C GLU A 70 -27.13 -13.04 12.03
N LEU A 71 -26.00 -13.70 12.26
CA LEU A 71 -25.97 -15.06 12.84
C LEU A 71 -26.63 -15.09 14.22
N LYS A 72 -26.32 -14.11 15.08
CA LYS A 72 -26.92 -14.00 16.42
C LYS A 72 -28.43 -13.72 16.37
N LYS A 73 -28.91 -13.00 15.34
CA LYS A 73 -30.34 -12.75 15.15
C LYS A 73 -31.09 -14.02 14.70
N ASN A 74 -30.51 -14.79 13.79
CA ASN A 74 -31.10 -16.04 13.29
C ASN A 74 -31.02 -17.21 14.28
N SER A 75 -30.13 -17.18 15.26
CA SER A 75 -30.06 -18.21 16.31
C SER A 75 -31.08 -18.04 17.44
N VAL A 76 -31.80 -16.91 17.46
CA VAL A 76 -32.77 -16.56 18.53
C VAL A 76 -34.22 -16.56 18.00
N SER A 77 -34.41 -16.63 16.68
CA SER A 77 -35.72 -16.83 16.01
C SER A 77 -35.98 -18.32 15.76
#